data_AF-A0A3C1UBL9-F1
#
_entry.id   AF-A0A3C1UBL9-F1
#
_cell.length_a   1.000
_cell.length_b   1.000
_cell.length_c   1.000
_cell.angle_alpha   90.00
_cell.angle_beta   90.00
_cell.angle_gamma   90.00
#
_symmetry.space_group_name_H-M   'P 1'
#
loop_
_entity.id
_entity.type
_entity.pdbx_description
1 polymer ?
#
loop_
_entity_poly.entity_id
_entity_poly.type
_entity_poly.pdbx_seq_one_letter_code
_entity_poly.pdbx_strand_id
1 'polypeptide(L)'
;PFFLTPASMNDLTGLAGMLHDKGYYSAFFHGAQNGSMGFEAFARATGYDKYFGRTEYNADPKGGGDADFDGMWAVWDEPYLQHVVRMVNGFKQPFVASVFTASSHHPFKVPEQYAATFKDEGGQPIHKCVRYTDMALRKFFEAASKQPWYKNTVFVLV
;
A
#
# COMPACT_ATOMS: atom_id res chain seq x y z
N PRO A 1 10.73 -6.12 30.15
CA PRO A 1 9.83 -7.30 30.19
C PRO A 1 8.53 -7.00 29.43
N PHE A 2 8.28 -7.72 28.33
CA PHE A 2 6.96 -7.68 27.68
C PHE A 2 6.06 -8.68 28.40
N PHE A 3 4.92 -8.23 28.92
CA PHE A 3 3.90 -9.10 29.46
C PHE A 3 2.93 -9.45 28.33
N LEU A 4 2.98 -10.69 27.88
CA LEU A 4 2.02 -11.22 26.91
C LEU A 4 0.75 -11.62 27.68
N THR A 5 -0.39 -11.10 27.24
CA THR A 5 -1.70 -11.55 27.74
C THR A 5 -2.13 -12.77 26.93
N PRO A 6 -3.06 -13.61 27.44
CA PRO A 6 -3.63 -14.70 26.64
C PRO A 6 -4.17 -14.26 25.27
N ALA A 7 -4.59 -13.00 25.13
CA ALA A 7 -5.06 -12.43 23.87
C ALA A 7 -3.98 -12.40 22.77
N SER A 8 -2.68 -12.43 23.11
CA SER A 8 -1.61 -12.53 22.11
C SER A 8 -1.53 -13.91 21.44
N MET A 9 -2.23 -14.91 22.00
CA MET A 9 -2.32 -16.27 21.45
C MET A 9 -3.63 -16.50 20.71
N ASN A 10 -4.45 -15.46 20.51
CA ASN A 10 -5.69 -15.60 19.75
C ASN A 10 -5.38 -15.97 18.30
N ASP A 11 -6.14 -16.92 17.77
CA ASP A 11 -6.24 -17.12 16.33
C ASP A 11 -7.01 -15.94 15.75
N LEU A 12 -6.32 -15.17 14.91
CA LEU A 12 -6.91 -14.04 14.21
C LEU A 12 -7.30 -14.46 12.80
N THR A 13 -8.41 -13.92 12.32
CA THR A 13 -8.79 -14.05 10.93
C THR A 13 -9.41 -12.72 10.48
N GLY A 14 -9.46 -12.54 9.17
CA GLY A 14 -10.00 -11.35 8.54
C GLY A 14 -10.44 -11.66 7.12
N LEU A 15 -10.52 -10.62 6.30
CA LEU A 15 -10.94 -10.78 4.90
C LEU A 15 -10.06 -11.77 4.13
N ALA A 16 -8.74 -11.70 4.31
CA ALA A 16 -7.80 -12.60 3.66
C ALA A 16 -8.02 -14.07 4.05
N GLY A 17 -8.03 -14.36 5.37
CA GLY A 17 -8.31 -15.71 5.88
C GLY A 17 -9.67 -16.27 5.41
N MET A 18 -10.74 -15.46 5.41
CA MET A 18 -12.06 -15.91 4.93
C MET A 18 -12.11 -16.18 3.41
N LEU A 19 -11.31 -15.46 2.61
CA LEU A 19 -11.25 -15.62 1.17
C LEU A 19 -10.30 -16.74 0.73
N HIS A 20 -9.36 -17.13 1.58
CA HIS A 20 -8.43 -18.24 1.34
C HIS A 20 -9.19 -19.54 0.99
N ASP A 21 -10.21 -19.90 1.79
CA ASP A 21 -11.04 -21.09 1.57
C ASP A 21 -11.88 -21.02 0.27
N LYS A 22 -11.99 -19.84 -0.31
CA LYS A 22 -12.64 -19.60 -1.62
C LYS A 22 -11.65 -19.59 -2.78
N GLY A 23 -10.38 -19.93 -2.53
CA GLY A 23 -9.32 -20.02 -3.52
C GLY A 23 -8.70 -18.69 -3.94
N TYR A 24 -8.93 -17.61 -3.17
CA TYR A 24 -8.34 -16.30 -3.46
C TYR A 24 -6.86 -16.26 -3.08
N TYR A 25 -6.05 -15.63 -3.93
CA TYR A 25 -4.72 -15.17 -3.54
C TYR A 25 -4.83 -13.81 -2.83
N SER A 26 -4.15 -13.64 -1.72
CA SER A 26 -4.27 -12.45 -0.87
C SER A 26 -2.94 -11.74 -0.66
N ALA A 27 -2.94 -10.42 -0.84
CA ALA A 27 -1.74 -9.59 -0.66
C ALA A 27 -2.04 -8.30 0.11
N PHE A 28 -1.16 -7.94 1.05
CA PHE A 28 -1.18 -6.66 1.74
C PHE A 28 0.01 -5.81 1.28
N PHE A 29 -0.27 -4.59 0.85
CA PHE A 29 0.70 -3.63 0.34
C PHE A 29 0.81 -2.44 1.30
N HIS A 30 2.02 -2.19 1.79
CA HIS A 30 2.32 -1.04 2.62
C HIS A 30 3.76 -0.60 2.40
N GLY A 31 3.97 0.54 1.74
CA GLY A 31 5.27 0.99 1.24
C GLY A 31 6.32 1.36 2.30
N ALA A 32 6.03 1.18 3.58
CA ALA A 32 7.01 1.36 4.65
C ALA A 32 7.96 0.17 4.78
N GLN A 33 8.97 0.33 5.64
CA GLN A 33 9.85 -0.76 6.03
C GLN A 33 9.02 -1.96 6.55
N ASN A 34 9.37 -3.16 6.10
CA ASN A 34 8.76 -4.40 6.59
C ASN A 34 8.85 -4.47 8.13
N GLY A 35 7.78 -4.93 8.77
CA GLY A 35 7.62 -4.88 10.24
C GLY A 35 7.16 -3.53 10.84
N SER A 36 7.18 -2.43 10.08
CA SER A 36 6.72 -1.13 10.57
C SER A 36 5.26 -1.19 11.05
N MET A 37 5.00 -0.59 12.21
CA MET A 37 3.68 -0.56 12.88
C MET A 37 3.05 -1.94 13.14
N GLY A 38 3.82 -3.03 13.00
CA GLY A 38 3.30 -4.39 13.16
C GLY A 38 2.42 -4.88 12.01
N PHE A 39 2.27 -4.12 10.91
CA PHE A 39 1.37 -4.50 9.83
C PHE A 39 1.77 -5.81 9.14
N GLU A 40 3.06 -6.08 8.97
CA GLU A 40 3.50 -7.36 8.40
C GLU A 40 3.10 -8.54 9.28
N ALA A 41 3.36 -8.45 10.58
CA ALA A 41 3.01 -9.51 11.54
C ALA A 41 1.49 -9.71 11.58
N PHE A 42 0.72 -8.62 11.61
CA PHE A 42 -0.73 -8.66 11.63
C PHE A 42 -1.33 -9.20 10.32
N ALA A 43 -0.78 -8.82 9.15
CA ALA A 43 -1.22 -9.35 7.85
C ALA A 43 -1.00 -10.87 7.78
N ARG A 44 0.15 -11.36 8.25
CA ARG A 44 0.42 -12.80 8.36
C ARG A 44 -0.56 -13.48 9.33
N ALA A 45 -0.76 -12.90 10.51
CA ALA A 45 -1.67 -13.46 11.52
C ALA A 45 -3.14 -13.52 11.05
N THR A 46 -3.55 -12.63 10.15
CA THR A 46 -4.93 -12.58 9.60
C THR A 46 -5.12 -13.35 8.29
N GLY A 47 -4.08 -14.05 7.83
CA GLY A 47 -4.17 -14.99 6.71
C GLY A 47 -3.84 -14.41 5.33
N TYR A 48 -3.12 -13.29 5.24
CA TYR A 48 -2.59 -12.84 3.94
C TYR A 48 -1.46 -13.76 3.45
N ASP A 49 -1.51 -14.18 2.19
CA ASP A 49 -0.48 -15.03 1.56
C ASP A 49 0.83 -14.27 1.39
N LYS A 50 0.76 -12.96 1.10
CA LYS A 50 1.93 -12.13 0.84
C LYS A 50 1.81 -10.73 1.41
N TYR A 51 2.94 -10.22 1.87
CA TYR A 51 3.14 -8.83 2.23
C TYR A 51 4.14 -8.21 1.26
N PHE A 52 3.85 -7.01 0.79
CA PHE A 52 4.72 -6.21 -0.07
C PHE A 52 5.04 -4.92 0.67
N GLY A 53 6.22 -4.84 1.26
CA GLY A 53 6.73 -3.62 1.87
C GLY A 53 7.82 -2.96 1.04
N ARG A 54 8.58 -2.07 1.67
CA ARG A 54 9.73 -1.42 1.04
C ARG A 54 10.77 -2.43 0.56
N THR A 55 10.93 -3.57 1.24
CA THR A 55 11.85 -4.62 0.79
C THR A 55 11.48 -5.15 -0.60
N GLU A 56 10.21 -5.47 -0.82
CA GLU A 56 9.70 -5.93 -2.11
C GLU A 56 9.72 -4.82 -3.16
N TYR A 57 9.43 -3.58 -2.78
CA TYR A 57 9.51 -2.43 -3.67
C TYR A 57 10.94 -2.20 -4.19
N ASN A 58 11.93 -2.24 -3.30
CA ASN A 58 13.34 -2.04 -3.63
C ASN A 58 13.93 -3.19 -4.46
N ALA A 59 13.33 -4.38 -4.38
CA ALA A 59 13.72 -5.54 -5.20
C ALA A 59 13.12 -5.49 -6.62
N ASP A 60 12.10 -4.66 -6.88
CA ASP A 60 11.51 -4.49 -8.20
C ASP A 60 12.40 -3.60 -9.07
N PRO A 61 13.04 -4.12 -10.14
CA PRO A 61 13.91 -3.32 -11.00
C PRO A 61 13.17 -2.22 -11.79
N LYS A 62 11.82 -2.24 -11.78
CA LYS A 62 10.99 -1.18 -12.36
C LYS A 62 10.58 -0.11 -11.33
N GLY A 63 10.92 -0.28 -10.06
CA GLY A 63 10.78 0.74 -9.02
C GLY A 63 11.97 1.70 -8.99
N GLY A 64 11.80 2.88 -8.40
CA GLY A 64 12.90 3.82 -8.14
C GLY A 64 13.73 3.49 -6.90
N GLY A 65 13.40 2.40 -6.19
CA GLY A 65 14.08 1.98 -4.97
C GLY A 65 14.07 3.07 -3.90
N ASP A 66 15.24 3.31 -3.29
CA ASP A 66 15.40 4.32 -2.23
C ASP A 66 15.19 5.77 -2.70
N ALA A 67 15.27 6.05 -4.00
CA ALA A 67 14.99 7.39 -4.52
C ALA A 67 13.51 7.79 -4.35
N ASP A 68 12.62 6.81 -4.25
CA ASP A 68 11.18 7.02 -4.05
C ASP A 68 10.78 6.98 -2.57
N PHE A 69 11.72 6.81 -1.65
CA PHE A 69 11.46 6.86 -0.21
C PHE A 69 11.32 8.32 0.25
N ASP A 70 10.30 8.62 1.07
CA ASP A 70 10.05 9.96 1.60
C ASP A 70 11.09 10.44 2.64
N GLY A 71 12.00 9.54 3.03
CA GLY A 71 13.02 9.79 4.04
C GLY A 71 12.57 9.55 5.47
N MET A 72 11.29 9.18 5.71
CA MET A 72 10.75 9.06 7.07
C MET A 72 9.77 7.89 7.27
N TRP A 73 8.76 7.70 6.41
CA TRP A 73 7.71 6.71 6.61
C TRP A 73 7.70 5.62 5.56
N ALA A 74 7.67 5.98 4.28
CA ALA A 74 7.34 5.03 3.22
C ALA A 74 7.79 5.53 1.84
N VAL A 75 7.73 4.61 0.88
CA VAL A 75 7.75 4.97 -0.55
C VAL A 75 6.56 5.88 -0.87
N TRP A 76 6.79 6.95 -1.63
CA TRP A 76 5.75 7.88 -2.06
C TRP A 76 4.58 7.15 -2.77
N ASP A 77 3.35 7.65 -2.59
CA ASP A 77 2.13 6.94 -3.03
C ASP A 77 2.10 6.72 -4.55
N GLU A 78 2.54 7.69 -5.37
CA GLU A 78 2.54 7.54 -6.83
C GLU A 78 3.38 6.33 -7.30
N PRO A 79 4.70 6.28 -7.05
CA PRO A 79 5.52 5.15 -7.49
C PRO A 79 5.09 3.83 -6.83
N TYR A 80 4.67 3.86 -5.56
CA TYR A 80 4.23 2.67 -4.86
C TYR A 80 2.94 2.08 -5.44
N LEU A 81 1.95 2.91 -5.78
CA LEU A 81 0.73 2.45 -6.44
C LEU A 81 1.00 1.89 -7.84
N GLN A 82 1.99 2.41 -8.56
CA GLN A 82 2.43 1.79 -9.83
C GLN A 82 3.06 0.40 -9.60
N HIS A 83 3.79 0.22 -8.50
CA HIS A 83 4.30 -1.10 -8.10
C HIS A 83 3.16 -2.06 -7.77
N VAL A 84 2.11 -1.62 -7.06
CA VAL A 84 0.91 -2.44 -6.79
C VAL A 84 0.32 -2.98 -8.09
N VAL A 85 0.08 -2.14 -9.10
CA VAL A 85 -0.47 -2.58 -10.40
C VAL A 85 0.41 -3.66 -11.04
N ARG A 86 1.74 -3.50 -11.00
CA ARG A 86 2.69 -4.48 -11.55
C ARG A 86 2.63 -5.82 -10.81
N MET A 87 2.62 -5.80 -9.48
CA MET A 87 2.57 -7.02 -8.68
C MET A 87 1.25 -7.77 -8.87
N VAL A 88 0.13 -7.05 -8.79
CA VAL A 88 -1.22 -7.63 -8.95
C VAL A 88 -1.40 -8.29 -10.31
N ASN A 89 -0.77 -7.75 -11.37
CA ASN A 89 -0.83 -8.36 -12.70
C ASN A 89 -0.20 -9.76 -12.78
N GLY A 90 0.66 -10.13 -11.82
CA GLY A 90 1.25 -11.47 -11.70
C GLY A 90 0.48 -12.43 -10.79
N PHE A 91 -0.61 -11.99 -10.15
CA PHE A 91 -1.32 -12.81 -9.17
C PHE A 91 -2.19 -13.87 -9.80
N LYS A 92 -2.32 -15.01 -9.11
CA LYS A 92 -3.36 -16.01 -9.39
C LYS A 92 -4.73 -15.37 -9.11
N GLN A 93 -5.63 -15.44 -10.09
CA GLN A 93 -7.02 -15.01 -9.90
C GLN A 93 -7.89 -16.16 -9.35
N PRO A 94 -8.91 -15.88 -8.52
CA PRO A 94 -9.27 -14.55 -8.01
C PRO A 94 -8.28 -14.06 -6.94
N PHE A 95 -8.19 -12.75 -6.73
CA PHE A 95 -7.30 -12.17 -5.72
C PHE A 95 -8.01 -11.12 -4.87
N VAL A 96 -7.44 -10.86 -3.69
CA VAL A 96 -7.73 -9.70 -2.84
C VAL A 96 -6.42 -8.97 -2.56
N ALA A 97 -6.39 -7.67 -2.84
CA ALA A 97 -5.24 -6.82 -2.58
C ALA A 97 -5.68 -5.65 -1.69
N SER A 98 -5.05 -5.51 -0.53
CA SER A 98 -5.26 -4.38 0.38
C SER A 98 -4.06 -3.46 0.32
N VAL A 99 -4.29 -2.17 0.10
CA VAL A 99 -3.22 -1.19 -0.11
C VAL A 99 -3.35 -0.09 0.93
N PHE A 100 -2.27 0.15 1.68
CA PHE A 100 -2.16 1.21 2.66
C PHE A 100 -1.24 2.31 2.13
N THR A 101 -1.81 3.45 1.75
CA THR A 101 -1.07 4.65 1.34
C THR A 101 -0.52 5.39 2.56
N ALA A 102 0.53 6.20 2.36
CA ALA A 102 1.28 6.78 3.48
C ALA A 102 1.68 8.26 3.30
N SER A 103 1.56 8.82 2.09
CA SER A 103 2.10 10.16 1.79
C SER A 103 1.36 11.30 2.50
N SER A 104 0.11 11.10 2.93
CA SER A 104 -0.71 12.06 3.67
C SER A 104 -0.42 12.12 5.17
N HIS A 105 0.83 11.89 5.57
CA HIS A 105 1.26 11.85 6.97
C HIS A 105 2.26 12.98 7.32
N HIS A 106 2.35 13.35 8.60
CA HIS A 106 3.32 14.34 9.11
C HIS A 106 4.75 13.98 8.66
N PRO A 107 5.57 14.89 8.10
CA PRO A 107 5.51 16.34 8.22
C PRO A 107 4.76 16.99 7.05
N PHE A 108 3.89 16.23 6.39
CA PHE A 108 3.09 16.65 5.25
C PHE A 108 3.97 17.21 4.13
N LYS A 109 4.86 16.35 3.64
CA LYS A 109 5.70 16.63 2.47
C LYS A 109 5.12 15.95 1.23
N VAL A 110 5.50 16.47 0.07
CA VAL A 110 5.28 15.83 -1.23
C VAL A 110 6.65 15.71 -1.92
N PRO A 111 6.82 14.84 -2.93
CA PRO A 111 8.06 14.76 -3.68
C PRO A 111 8.46 16.14 -4.25
N GLU A 112 9.75 16.43 -4.29
CA GLU A 112 10.27 17.75 -4.68
C GLU A 112 9.76 18.22 -6.05
N GLN A 113 9.69 17.31 -7.02
CA GLN A 113 9.14 17.57 -8.36
C GLN A 113 7.69 18.07 -8.36
N TYR A 114 6.93 17.85 -7.29
CA TYR A 114 5.56 18.32 -7.13
C TYR A 114 5.41 19.50 -6.16
N ALA A 115 6.49 20.00 -5.56
CA ALA A 115 6.43 21.08 -4.58
C ALA A 115 5.81 22.38 -5.15
N ALA A 116 6.02 22.65 -6.44
CA ALA A 116 5.41 23.80 -7.12
C ALA A 116 3.95 23.55 -7.54
N THR A 117 3.54 22.28 -7.67
CA THR A 117 2.21 21.85 -8.13
C THR A 117 1.21 21.79 -6.97
N PHE A 118 1.60 21.18 -5.85
CA PHE A 118 0.74 21.04 -4.68
C PHE A 118 1.19 21.99 -3.57
N LYS A 119 0.50 23.14 -3.51
CA LYS A 119 0.75 24.16 -2.50
C LYS A 119 -0.15 23.96 -1.29
N ASP A 120 0.30 24.46 -0.15
CA ASP A 120 -0.53 24.56 1.04
C ASP A 120 -1.62 25.60 0.78
N GLU A 121 -2.85 25.13 0.62
CA GLU A 121 -4.04 25.95 0.43
C GLU A 121 -4.99 25.76 1.61
N GLY A 122 -5.63 26.82 2.09
CA GLY A 122 -6.59 26.71 3.20
C GLY A 122 -5.97 26.52 4.60
N GLY A 123 -4.67 26.82 4.75
CA GLY A 123 -4.01 26.91 6.05
C GLY A 123 -3.63 25.59 6.72
N GLN A 124 -3.95 24.43 6.12
CA GLN A 124 -3.60 23.12 6.64
C GLN A 124 -2.57 22.42 5.74
N PRO A 125 -1.40 22.02 6.28
CA PRO A 125 -0.32 21.45 5.47
C PRO A 125 -0.66 20.07 4.89
N ILE A 126 -1.65 19.36 5.44
CA ILE A 126 -2.07 18.05 4.93
C ILE A 126 -2.74 18.14 3.55
N HIS A 127 -3.31 19.28 3.16
CA HIS A 127 -4.09 19.41 1.93
C HIS A 127 -3.26 19.12 0.67
N LYS A 128 -2.00 19.57 0.61
CA LYS A 128 -1.13 19.26 -0.54
C LYS A 128 -0.84 17.77 -0.66
N CYS A 129 -0.69 17.06 0.46
CA CYS A 129 -0.46 15.63 0.47
C CYS A 129 -1.71 14.86 0.03
N VAL A 130 -2.91 15.28 0.47
CA VAL A 130 -4.17 14.70 0.01
C VAL A 130 -4.33 14.85 -1.51
N ARG A 131 -4.00 16.04 -2.06
CA ARG A 131 -4.02 16.26 -3.53
C ARG A 131 -2.98 15.42 -4.27
N TYR A 132 -1.81 15.22 -3.67
CA TYR A 132 -0.79 14.33 -4.21
C TYR A 132 -1.27 12.87 -4.25
N THR A 133 -1.84 12.36 -3.15
CA THR A 133 -2.41 11.01 -3.08
C THR A 133 -3.61 10.84 -4.04
N ASP A 134 -4.46 11.85 -4.19
CA ASP A 134 -5.55 11.85 -5.18
C ASP A 134 -5.02 11.71 -6.61
N MET A 135 -3.99 12.48 -6.96
CA MET A 135 -3.30 12.36 -8.24
C MET A 135 -2.66 10.97 -8.43
N ALA A 136 -2.04 10.43 -7.38
CA ALA A 136 -1.46 9.09 -7.38
C ALA A 136 -2.52 8.00 -7.62
N LEU A 137 -3.70 8.13 -7.00
CA LEU A 137 -4.85 7.25 -7.22
C LEU A 137 -5.38 7.37 -8.66
N ARG A 138 -5.47 8.58 -9.21
CA ARG A 138 -5.84 8.76 -10.63
C ARG A 138 -4.88 7.99 -11.53
N LYS A 139 -3.57 8.12 -11.32
CA LYS A 139 -2.55 7.38 -12.07
C LYS A 139 -2.61 5.87 -11.84
N PHE A 140 -2.96 5.42 -10.64
CA PHE A 140 -3.25 4.03 -10.37
C PHE A 140 -4.38 3.51 -11.26
N PHE A 141 -5.52 4.20 -11.31
CA PHE A 141 -6.65 3.79 -12.15
C PHE A 141 -6.36 3.90 -13.66
N GLU A 142 -5.57 4.87 -14.10
CA GLU A 142 -5.09 4.96 -15.49
C GLU A 142 -4.21 3.76 -15.88
N ALA A 143 -3.38 3.25 -14.96
CA ALA A 143 -2.57 2.06 -15.20
C ALA A 143 -3.37 0.76 -15.05
N ALA A 144 -4.22 0.68 -14.02
CA ALA A 144 -5.08 -0.44 -13.72
C ALA A 144 -6.08 -0.69 -14.85
N SER A 145 -6.70 0.36 -15.41
CA SER A 145 -7.70 0.25 -16.50
C SER A 145 -7.16 -0.40 -17.78
N LYS A 146 -5.83 -0.47 -17.93
CA LYS A 146 -5.14 -1.13 -19.04
C LYS A 146 -4.85 -2.61 -18.78
N GLN A 147 -5.10 -3.10 -17.56
CA GLN A 147 -4.81 -4.48 -17.17
C GLN A 147 -6.00 -5.42 -17.43
N PRO A 148 -5.77 -6.71 -17.72
CA PRO A 148 -6.83 -7.67 -18.03
C PRO A 148 -7.80 -7.91 -16.86
N TRP A 149 -7.36 -7.74 -15.62
CA TRP A 149 -8.18 -7.97 -14.41
C TRP A 149 -9.14 -6.82 -14.09
N TYR A 150 -8.94 -5.62 -14.66
CA TYR A 150 -9.66 -4.41 -14.25
C TYR A 150 -11.18 -4.53 -14.33
N LYS A 151 -11.69 -5.02 -15.46
CA LYS A 151 -13.15 -5.13 -15.71
C LYS A 151 -13.85 -6.13 -14.78
N ASN A 152 -13.09 -7.00 -14.11
CA ASN A 152 -13.59 -8.02 -13.20
C ASN A 152 -13.05 -7.84 -11.78
N THR A 153 -12.73 -6.60 -11.40
CA THR A 153 -12.23 -6.25 -10.06
C THR A 153 -13.17 -5.24 -9.41
N VAL A 154 -13.54 -5.49 -8.15
CA VAL A 154 -14.24 -4.51 -7.32
C VAL A 154 -13.20 -3.69 -6.58
N PHE A 155 -13.25 -2.38 -6.76
CA PHE A 155 -12.41 -1.42 -6.04
C PHE A 155 -13.21 -0.80 -4.91
N VAL A 156 -12.63 -0.78 -3.71
CA VAL A 156 -13.22 -0.14 -2.52
C VAL A 156 -12.21 0.89 -2.02
N LEU A 157 -12.62 2.16 -1.98
CA LEU A 157 -11.85 3.25 -1.38
C LEU A 157 -12.52 3.63 -0.05
N VAL A 158 -11.74 3.74 1.01
CA VAL A 158 -12.20 3.97 2.39
C VAL A 158 -11.41 5.13 3.00
#